data_AF-A0A161M234-F1
#
_entry.id   AF-A0A161M234-F1
#
_cell.length_a   1.000
_cell.length_b   1.000
_cell.length_c   1.000
_cell.angle_alpha   90.00
_cell.angle_beta   90.00
_cell.angle_gamma   90.00
#
_symmetry.space_group_name_H-M   'P 1'
#
loop_
_entity.id
_entity.type
_entity.pdbx_description
1 polymer ?
#
loop_
_entity_poly.entity_id
_entity_poly.type
_entity_poly.pdbx_seq_one_letter_code
_entity_poly.pdbx_strand_id
1 'polypeptide(L)'
;RYFTAPSHIRRRFMSAPLSKELRQKYNVKTMPIRKDDEVQVVRGHHKGQQVGKVIQVYRKKYIIYIERIQREKANGATVYVGIHPSKTVIVKLKVDKDRKKILDRRAHGRSIAVDKGKYTEETTAVDAP
;
A
#
# COMPACT_ATOMS: atom_id res chain seq x y z
N ARG A 1 -1.86 5.10 19.90
CA ARG A 1 -0.59 5.88 19.89
C ARG A 1 0.30 5.37 18.75
N TYR A 2 0.97 6.27 18.01
CA TYR A 2 1.71 5.92 16.78
C TYR A 2 3.10 5.32 17.06
N PHE A 3 3.95 6.01 17.84
CA PHE A 3 5.35 5.61 18.06
C PHE A 3 5.51 4.34 18.91
N THR A 4 4.59 4.12 19.85
CA THR A 4 4.59 2.96 20.75
C THR A 4 3.82 1.76 20.19
N ALA A 5 3.38 1.81 18.93
CA ALA A 5 2.55 0.76 18.36
C ALA A 5 3.30 -0.59 18.24
N PRO A 6 2.66 -1.73 18.56
CA PRO A 6 3.22 -3.07 18.33
C PRO A 6 3.25 -3.44 16.84
N SER A 7 4.03 -4.47 16.48
CA SER A 7 4.34 -4.84 15.09
C SER A 7 3.11 -5.06 14.18
N HIS A 8 2.04 -5.68 14.71
CA HIS A 8 0.82 -5.93 13.95
C HIS A 8 0.05 -4.64 13.62
N ILE A 9 0.14 -3.61 14.47
CA ILE A 9 -0.42 -2.28 14.20
C ILE A 9 0.50 -1.52 13.23
N ARG A 10 1.83 -1.61 13.42
CA ARG A 10 2.80 -1.00 12.48
C ARG A 10 2.64 -1.52 11.06
N ARG A 11 2.33 -2.82 10.89
CA ARG A 11 1.97 -3.39 9.58
C ARG A 11 0.82 -2.63 8.92
N ARG A 12 -0.19 -2.23 9.70
CA ARG A 12 -1.38 -1.52 9.21
C ARG A 12 -1.03 -0.07 8.82
N PHE A 13 -0.21 0.61 9.62
CA PHE A 13 0.30 1.94 9.32
C PHE A 13 1.22 1.97 8.10
N MET A 14 2.03 0.93 7.91
CA MET A 14 2.90 0.75 6.75
C MET A 14 2.14 0.22 5.53
N SER A 15 1.07 0.92 5.16
CA SER A 15 0.32 0.68 3.93
C SER A 15 0.78 1.61 2.82
N ALA A 16 0.79 1.11 1.60
CA ALA A 16 1.08 1.88 0.40
C ALA A 16 -0.14 1.90 -0.54
N PRO A 17 -0.34 2.98 -1.31
CA PRO A 17 -1.33 3.02 -2.37
C PRO A 17 -1.05 1.98 -3.45
N LEU A 18 -2.11 1.39 -4.02
CA LEU A 18 -2.02 0.55 -5.21
C LEU A 18 -1.95 1.42 -6.47
N SER A 19 -1.36 0.89 -7.56
CA SER A 19 -1.40 1.48 -8.90
C SER A 19 -2.84 1.57 -9.43
N LYS A 20 -3.08 2.41 -10.44
CA LYS A 20 -4.44 2.58 -11.02
C LYS A 20 -5.00 1.25 -11.53
N GLU A 21 -4.18 0.46 -12.21
CA GLU A 21 -4.53 -0.87 -12.72
C GLU A 21 -4.92 -1.83 -11.59
N LEU A 22 -4.12 -1.92 -10.53
CA LEU A 22 -4.43 -2.77 -9.38
C LEU A 22 -5.68 -2.30 -8.62
N ARG A 23 -5.92 -0.98 -8.56
CA ARG A 23 -7.14 -0.43 -7.96
C ARG A 23 -8.38 -0.82 -8.74
N GLN A 24 -8.33 -0.79 -10.07
CA GLN A 24 -9.44 -1.22 -10.92
C GLN A 24 -9.67 -2.73 -10.78
N LYS A 25 -8.59 -3.52 -10.84
CA LYS A 25 -8.65 -4.98 -10.75
C LYS A 25 -9.22 -5.50 -9.43
N TYR A 26 -8.82 -4.92 -8.30
CA TYR A 26 -9.21 -5.41 -6.97
C TYR A 26 -10.18 -4.49 -6.23
N ASN A 27 -10.57 -3.34 -6.78
CA ASN A 27 -11.39 -2.30 -6.13
C ASN A 27 -10.85 -1.74 -4.78
N VAL A 28 -9.57 -1.99 -4.45
CA VAL A 28 -8.96 -1.54 -3.19
C VAL A 28 -7.99 -0.37 -3.43
N LYS A 29 -8.02 0.67 -2.58
CA LYS A 29 -7.13 1.85 -2.72
C LYS A 29 -5.70 1.60 -2.20
N THR A 30 -5.56 0.91 -1.08
CA THR A 30 -4.29 0.76 -0.35
C THR A 30 -4.13 -0.66 0.19
N MET A 31 -2.88 -1.10 0.34
CA MET A 31 -2.55 -2.39 0.94
C MET A 31 -1.31 -2.30 1.86
N PRO A 32 -1.26 -3.07 2.97
CA PRO A 32 -0.05 -3.25 3.75
C PRO A 32 1.07 -3.83 2.88
N ILE A 33 2.22 -3.18 2.87
CA ILE A 33 3.35 -3.58 2.02
C ILE A 33 4.00 -4.87 2.54
N ARG A 34 4.43 -5.74 1.63
CA ARG A 34 5.08 -7.02 1.96
C ARG A 34 6.43 -7.14 1.23
N LYS A 35 7.28 -8.03 1.75
CA LYS A 35 8.46 -8.47 1.01
C LYS A 35 8.02 -9.07 -0.33
N ASP A 36 8.81 -8.81 -1.36
CA ASP A 36 8.58 -9.21 -2.75
C ASP A 36 7.41 -8.53 -3.48
N ASP A 37 6.74 -7.53 -2.88
CA ASP A 37 5.91 -6.62 -3.67
C ASP A 37 6.81 -5.77 -4.58
N GLU A 38 6.36 -5.44 -5.79
CA GLU A 38 7.05 -4.51 -6.68
C GLU A 38 6.45 -3.12 -6.50
N VAL A 39 7.32 -2.12 -6.30
CA VAL A 39 6.94 -0.77 -5.94
C VAL A 39 7.67 0.26 -6.79
N GLN A 40 6.99 1.39 -7.01
CA GLN A 40 7.56 2.57 -7.64
C GLN A 40 7.58 3.73 -6.64
N VAL A 41 8.68 4.48 -6.59
CA VAL A 41 8.79 5.67 -5.74
C VAL A 41 8.18 6.88 -6.45
N VAL A 42 7.24 7.54 -5.79
CA VAL A 42 6.51 8.69 -6.36
C VAL A 42 6.92 10.04 -5.77
N ARG A 43 7.63 10.05 -4.63
CA ARG A 43 8.06 11.26 -3.93
C ARG A 43 9.49 11.14 -3.41
N GLY A 44 10.20 12.26 -3.38
CA GLY A 44 11.58 12.37 -2.88
C GLY A 44 12.64 12.23 -3.97
N HIS A 45 13.90 12.17 -3.56
CA HIS A 45 15.06 12.16 -4.46
C HIS A 45 15.07 10.98 -5.45
N HIS A 46 14.60 9.81 -5.01
CA HIS A 46 14.54 8.59 -5.84
C HIS A 46 13.23 8.48 -6.66
N LYS A 47 12.49 9.58 -6.85
CA LYS A 47 11.27 9.60 -7.68
C LYS A 47 11.63 9.31 -9.14
N GLY A 48 10.79 8.53 -9.83
CA GLY A 48 10.96 8.26 -11.26
C GLY A 48 11.98 7.17 -11.57
N GLN A 49 12.69 6.64 -10.56
CA GLN A 49 13.43 5.39 -10.72
C GLN A 49 12.49 4.25 -11.11
N GLN A 50 13.02 3.28 -11.84
CA GLN A 50 12.27 2.11 -12.28
C GLN A 50 11.65 1.36 -11.10
N VAL A 51 10.60 0.61 -11.39
CA VAL A 51 9.96 -0.29 -10.43
C VAL A 51 11.02 -1.20 -9.81
N GLY A 52 10.99 -1.30 -8.47
CA GLY A 52 11.92 -2.10 -7.70
C GLY A 52 11.19 -3.05 -6.77
N LYS A 53 11.78 -4.21 -6.52
CA LYS A 53 11.25 -5.20 -5.59
C LYS A 53 11.56 -4.80 -4.15
N VAL A 54 10.59 -4.96 -3.25
CA VAL A 54 10.79 -4.75 -1.82
C VAL A 54 11.58 -5.92 -1.23
N ILE A 55 12.81 -5.65 -0.79
CA ILE A 55 13.67 -6.64 -0.15
C ILE A 55 13.23 -6.90 1.29
N GLN A 56 12.97 -5.83 2.03
CA GLN A 56 12.68 -5.91 3.45
C GLN A 56 11.76 -4.78 3.91
N VAL A 57 10.85 -5.12 4.82
CA VAL A 57 9.96 -4.17 5.49
C VAL A 57 10.44 -4.00 6.92
N TYR A 58 11.14 -2.91 7.21
CA TYR A 58 11.70 -2.65 8.52
C TYR A 58 10.72 -1.88 9.42
N ARG A 59 9.79 -2.64 10.04
CA ARG A 59 8.71 -2.09 10.89
C ARG A 59 9.19 -1.33 12.12
N LYS A 60 10.39 -1.63 12.65
CA LYS A 60 10.94 -0.88 13.80
C LYS A 60 11.17 0.59 13.45
N LYS A 61 11.62 0.88 12.22
CA LYS A 61 11.94 2.21 11.72
C LYS A 61 10.89 2.81 10.76
N TYR A 62 9.76 2.14 10.54
CA TYR A 62 8.71 2.57 9.60
C TYR A 62 9.19 2.76 8.15
N ILE A 63 10.16 1.94 7.74
CA ILE A 63 10.87 2.09 6.46
C ILE A 63 10.82 0.78 5.66
N ILE A 64 10.86 0.90 4.34
CA ILE A 64 11.09 -0.20 3.40
C ILE A 64 12.44 -0.04 2.69
N TYR A 65 13.07 -1.17 2.37
CA TYR A 65 14.23 -1.25 1.50
C TYR A 65 13.82 -1.83 0.15
N ILE A 66 14.26 -1.16 -0.92
CA ILE A 66 13.93 -1.48 -2.31
C ILE A 66 15.25 -1.80 -3.02
N GLU A 67 15.27 -2.88 -3.79
CA GLU A 67 16.48 -3.48 -4.37
C GLU A 67 17.35 -2.50 -5.17
N ARG A 68 16.72 -1.67 -6.00
CA ARG A 68 17.43 -0.74 -6.89
C ARG A 68 17.74 0.61 -6.24
N ILE A 69 17.35 0.82 -4.98
CA ILE A 69 17.51 2.10 -4.30
C ILE A 69 18.62 1.97 -3.27
N GLN A 70 19.81 2.32 -3.73
CA GLN A 70 21.04 2.20 -2.96
C GLN A 70 21.80 3.54 -2.97
N ARG A 71 22.67 3.70 -1.98
CA ARG A 71 23.69 4.75 -1.94
C ARG A 71 25.03 4.13 -1.64
N GLU A 72 26.08 4.72 -2.17
CA GLU A 72 27.45 4.31 -1.86
C GLU A 72 27.92 4.94 -0.54
N LYS A 73 28.78 4.21 0.17
CA LYS A 73 29.53 4.72 1.32
C LYS A 73 30.92 5.14 0.87
N ALA A 74 31.62 5.92 1.71
CA ALA A 74 33.01 6.30 1.45
C ALA A 74 33.97 5.11 1.28
N ASN A 75 33.61 3.94 1.82
CA ASN A 75 34.39 2.70 1.67
C ASN A 75 34.00 1.86 0.43
N GLY A 76 33.23 2.42 -0.51
CA GLY A 76 32.81 1.74 -1.75
C GLY A 76 31.65 0.75 -1.59
N ALA A 77 31.24 0.41 -0.36
CA ALA A 77 30.13 -0.51 -0.14
C ALA A 77 28.78 0.17 -0.39
N THR A 78 27.84 -0.52 -1.04
CA THR A 78 26.48 -0.01 -1.24
C THR A 78 25.57 -0.37 -0.07
N VAL A 79 24.65 0.54 0.27
CA VAL A 79 23.60 0.32 1.26
C VAL A 79 22.25 0.79 0.76
N TYR A 80 21.20 0.05 1.11
CA TYR A 80 19.84 0.42 0.74
C TYR A 80 19.39 1.69 1.44
N VAL A 81 18.80 2.59 0.65
CA VAL A 81 18.18 3.81 1.19
C VAL A 81 16.80 3.46 1.70
N GLY A 82 16.52 3.90 2.93
CA GLY A 82 15.23 3.70 3.55
C GLY A 82 14.16 4.64 3.00
N ILE A 83 13.05 4.10 2.51
CA ILE A 83 11.91 4.88 2.04
C ILE A 83 10.68 4.61 2.90
N HIS A 84 9.85 5.62 3.12
CA HIS A 84 8.55 5.42 3.80
C HIS A 84 7.51 4.87 2.80
N PRO A 85 6.73 3.83 3.13
CA PRO A 85 5.81 3.19 2.19
C PRO A 85 4.74 4.12 1.58
N SER A 86 4.32 5.17 2.31
CA SER A 86 3.35 6.15 1.76
C SER A 86 3.91 7.01 0.61
N LYS A 87 5.24 7.03 0.43
CA LYS A 87 5.93 7.70 -0.69
C LYS A 87 6.10 6.77 -1.89
N THR A 88 5.52 5.58 -1.86
CA THR A 88 5.61 4.56 -2.90
C THR A 88 4.23 4.12 -3.37
N VAL A 89 4.15 3.58 -4.57
CA VAL A 89 2.96 2.97 -5.15
C VAL A 89 3.29 1.51 -5.47
N ILE A 90 2.43 0.59 -5.05
CA ILE A 90 2.58 -0.84 -5.37
C ILE A 90 2.11 -1.04 -6.82
N VAL A 91 2.98 -1.62 -7.63
CA VAL A 91 2.74 -1.93 -9.05
C VAL A 91 2.33 -3.39 -9.22
N LYS A 92 2.96 -4.30 -8.45
CA LYS A 92 2.63 -5.73 -8.45
C LYS A 92 2.59 -6.25 -7.02
N LEU A 93 1.55 -7.02 -6.72
CA LEU A 93 1.36 -7.63 -5.41
C LEU A 93 1.89 -9.06 -5.40
N LYS A 94 2.64 -9.44 -4.36
CA LYS A 94 2.85 -10.85 -4.04
C LYS A 94 1.58 -11.42 -3.44
N VAL A 95 0.82 -12.17 -4.23
CA VAL A 95 -0.47 -12.74 -3.80
C VAL A 95 -0.23 -14.03 -3.03
N ASP A 96 -0.78 -14.10 -1.82
CA ASP A 96 -0.87 -15.29 -0.99
C ASP A 96 -2.33 -15.49 -0.53
N LYS A 97 -2.66 -16.65 0.06
CA LYS A 97 -4.02 -17.00 0.51
C LYS A 97 -4.63 -15.93 1.42
N ASP A 98 -3.85 -15.39 2.36
CA ASP A 98 -4.34 -14.40 3.33
C ASP A 98 -4.44 -13.00 2.74
N ARG A 99 -3.55 -12.64 1.82
CA ARG A 99 -3.58 -11.37 1.10
C ARG A 99 -4.77 -11.32 0.18
N LYS A 100 -5.13 -12.43 -0.47
CA LYS A 100 -6.36 -12.57 -1.25
C LYS A 100 -7.60 -12.36 -0.37
N LYS A 101 -7.70 -13.05 0.77
CA LYS A 101 -8.78 -12.83 1.76
C LYS A 101 -8.90 -11.37 2.21
N ILE A 102 -7.77 -10.69 2.43
CA ILE A 102 -7.78 -9.26 2.82
C ILE A 102 -8.27 -8.37 1.67
N LEU A 103 -7.87 -8.66 0.44
CA LEU A 103 -8.32 -7.94 -0.76
C LEU A 103 -9.83 -8.10 -0.94
N ASP A 104 -10.32 -9.34 -0.91
CA ASP A 104 -11.75 -9.64 -1.11
C ASP A 104 -12.61 -8.96 -0.03
N ARG A 105 -12.21 -9.07 1.24
CA ARG A 105 -12.90 -8.39 2.35
C ARG A 105 -12.91 -6.86 2.19
N ARG A 106 -11.80 -6.26 1.76
CA ARG A 106 -11.70 -4.80 1.56
C ARG A 106 -12.49 -4.33 0.34
N ALA A 107 -12.53 -5.12 -0.72
CA ALA A 107 -13.31 -4.85 -1.91
C ALA A 107 -14.80 -4.86 -1.59
N HIS A 108 -15.27 -5.89 -0.87
CA HIS A 108 -16.66 -6.01 -0.44
C HIS A 108 -17.09 -4.89 0.53
N GLY A 109 -16.24 -4.57 1.51
CA GLY A 109 -16.52 -3.44 2.41
C GLY A 109 -16.63 -2.10 1.68
N ARG A 110 -15.96 -1.97 0.52
CA ARG A 110 -16.05 -0.77 -0.30
C ARG A 110 -17.30 -0.74 -1.17
N SER A 111 -17.72 -1.85 -1.77
CA SER A 111 -18.96 -1.89 -2.56
C SER A 111 -20.16 -1.49 -1.70
N ILE A 112 -20.28 -2.06 -0.50
CA ILE A 112 -21.34 -1.71 0.46
C ILE A 112 -21.33 -0.20 0.78
N ALA A 113 -20.15 0.37 1.02
CA ALA A 113 -20.04 1.79 1.34
C ALA A 113 -20.41 2.70 0.16
N VAL A 114 -20.17 2.24 -1.07
CA VAL A 114 -20.58 2.96 -2.29
C VAL A 114 -22.09 2.89 -2.47
N ASP A 115 -22.70 1.72 -2.22
CA ASP A 115 -24.13 1.52 -2.42
C ASP A 115 -24.96 2.29 -1.38
N LYS A 116 -24.51 2.35 -0.12
CA LYS A 116 -25.14 3.18 0.93
C LYS A 116 -25.11 4.69 0.65
N GLY A 117 -24.21 5.15 -0.20
CA GLY A 117 -24.05 6.57 -0.54
C GLY A 117 -24.80 6.98 -1.81
N LYS A 118 -25.47 6.05 -2.49
CA LYS A 118 -26.29 6.34 -3.67
C LYS A 118 -27.75 6.45 -3.23
N TYR A 119 -28.41 7.54 -3.60
CA TYR A 119 -29.86 7.63 -3.55
C TYR A 119 -30.41 6.80 -4.72
N THR A 120 -31.12 5.73 -4.42
CA THR A 120 -31.94 4.99 -5.38
C THR A 120 -33.36 5.55 -5.34
N GLU A 121 -34.12 5.40 -6.44
CA GLU A 121 -35.51 5.90 -6.51
C GLU A 121 -36.38 5.37 -5.36
N GLU A 122 -36.12 4.14 -4.90
CA GLU A 122 -36.75 3.57 -3.71
C GLU A 122 -36.42 4.35 -2.43
N THR A 123 -35.18 4.79 -2.22
CA THR A 123 -34.81 5.59 -1.03
C THR A 123 -35.36 7.02 -1.07
N THR A 124 -35.57 7.58 -2.26
CA THR A 124 -36.13 8.93 -2.43
C THR A 124 -37.66 8.95 -2.24
N ALA A 125 -38.34 7.83 -2.55
CA ALA A 125 -39.79 7.71 -2.43
C ALA A 125 -40.29 7.52 -0.98
N VAL A 126 -39.45 7.01 -0.06
CA VAL A 126 -39.81 6.80 1.36
C VAL A 126 -39.72 8.07 2.22
N ASP A 127 -39.01 9.10 1.74
CA ASP A 127 -38.85 10.41 2.40
C ASP A 127 -39.77 11.50 1.81
N ALA A 128 -40.67 11.14 0.88
CA ALA A 128 -41.68 12.05 0.36
C ALA A 128 -42.88 12.12 1.34
N PRO A 129 -43.35 13.34 1.72
CA PRO A 129 -44.38 13.52 2.74
C PRO A 129 -45.76 12.96 2.37
#